data_AF-A0A364K193-F1
#
_entry.id   AF-A0A364K193-F1
#
_cell.length_a   1.000
_cell.length_b   1.000
_cell.length_c   1.000
_cell.angle_alpha   90.00
_cell.angle_beta   90.00
_cell.angle_gamma   90.00
#
_symmetry.space_group_name_H-M   'P 1'
#
loop_
_entity.id
_entity.type
_entity.pdbx_description
1 polymer ?
#
loop_
_entity_poly.entity_id
_entity_poly.type
_entity_poly.pdbx_seq_one_letter_code
_entity_poly.pdbx_strand_id
1 'polypeptide(L)' 'MSLSEAEKETVIQFDESTNLATVYTASWTVARTLKKLGYQPLRRKDGAWWFKIPVDAMSFQGKKDSQTIC' A
#
# COMPACT_ATOMS: atom_id res chain seq x y z
N MET A 1 -7.52 -6.73 -22.58
CA MET A 1 -6.44 -7.19 -21.67
C MET A 1 -6.91 -6.95 -20.25
N SER A 2 -7.40 -7.99 -19.59
CA SER A 2 -7.85 -7.94 -18.20
C SER A 2 -6.65 -8.23 -17.30
N LEU A 3 -6.20 -7.24 -16.54
CA LEU A 3 -5.19 -7.42 -15.50
C LEU A 3 -5.70 -8.46 -14.49
N SER A 4 -4.88 -9.46 -14.18
CA SER A 4 -5.19 -10.53 -13.25
C SER A 4 -5.38 -9.98 -11.83
N GLU A 5 -6.20 -10.63 -11.00
CA GLU A 5 -6.49 -10.18 -9.64
C GLU A 5 -5.22 -10.02 -8.77
N ALA A 6 -4.18 -10.81 -9.05
CA ALA A 6 -2.86 -10.72 -8.43
C ALA A 6 -2.12 -9.40 -8.73
N GLU A 7 -2.34 -8.78 -9.90
CA GLU A 7 -1.72 -7.48 -10.26
C GLU A 7 -2.36 -6.30 -9.51
N LYS A 8 -3.46 -6.53 -8.80
CA LYS A 8 -4.12 -5.54 -7.94
C LYS A 8 -3.73 -5.67 -6.47
N GLU A 9 -2.85 -6.59 -6.12
CA GLU A 9 -2.43 -6.78 -4.74
C GLU A 9 -1.70 -5.53 -4.23
N THR A 10 -2.25 -4.98 -3.15
CA THR A 10 -1.63 -3.91 -2.37
C THR A 10 -1.47 -4.45 -0.96
N VAL A 11 -0.21 -4.68 -0.56
CA VAL A 11 0.13 -5.15 0.77
C VAL A 11 0.54 -3.93 1.59
N ILE A 12 -0.05 -3.79 2.77
CA ILE A 12 0.22 -2.69 3.68
C ILE A 12 0.76 -3.30 4.96
N GLN A 13 2.03 -3.04 5.24
CA GLN A 13 2.67 -3.45 6.48
C GLN A 13 2.73 -2.26 7.43
N PHE A 14 2.00 -2.34 8.54
CA PHE A 14 2.01 -1.33 9.58
C PHE A 14 3.16 -1.60 10.55
N ASP A 15 3.94 -0.56 10.85
CA ASP A 15 4.92 -0.57 11.92
C ASP A 15 4.35 0.23 13.10
N GLU A 16 3.79 -0.50 14.06
CA GLU A 16 3.18 0.06 15.27
C GLU A 16 4.22 0.75 16.18
N SER A 17 5.51 0.44 16.03
CA SER A 17 6.58 1.07 16.79
C SER A 17 6.94 2.46 16.29
N THR A 18 6.76 2.74 14.99
CA THR A 18 7.20 4.01 14.38
C THR A 18 6.09 4.82 13.75
N ASN A 19 4.83 4.36 13.84
CA ASN A 19 3.67 5.02 13.22
C ASN A 19 3.82 5.21 11.70
N LEU A 20 4.58 4.31 11.05
CA LEU A 20 4.84 4.30 9.62
C LEU A 20 4.27 3.03 9.00
N ALA A 21 3.69 3.14 7.82
CA ALA A 21 3.25 2.02 7.01
C ALA A 21 4.15 1.87 5.77
N THR A 22 4.57 0.64 5.50
CA THR A 22 5.20 0.28 4.23
C THR A 22 4.13 -0.28 3.31
N VAL A 23 3.87 0.43 2.21
CA VAL A 23 2.88 0.04 1.20
C VAL A 23 3.62 -0.54 0.01
N TYR A 24 3.34 -1.80 -0.27
CA TYR A 24 3.73 -2.48 -1.49
C TYR A 24 2.54 -2.52 -2.44
N THR A 25 2.71 -2.05 -3.67
CA THR A 25 1.66 -2.15 -4.68
C THR A 25 2.24 -2.46 -6.06
N ALA A 26 1.67 -3.45 -6.73
CA ALA A 26 1.93 -3.72 -8.15
C ALA A 26 1.01 -2.88 -9.07
N SER A 27 0.00 -2.22 -8.51
CA SER A 27 -0.97 -1.44 -9.27
C SER A 27 -0.44 -0.06 -9.65
N TRP A 28 -0.36 0.19 -10.95
CA TRP A 28 0.04 1.49 -11.48
C TRP A 28 -0.88 2.63 -10.99
N THR A 29 -2.18 2.36 -10.87
CA THR A 29 -3.17 3.34 -10.40
C THR A 29 -2.89 3.75 -8.95
N VAL A 30 -2.63 2.79 -8.07
CA VAL A 30 -2.31 3.05 -6.66
C VAL A 30 -0.97 3.79 -6.54
N ALA A 31 0.06 3.35 -7.27
CA ALA A 31 1.35 4.01 -7.27
C ALA A 31 1.29 5.46 -7.78
N ARG A 32 0.47 5.72 -8.80
CA ARG A 32 0.25 7.08 -9.33
C ARG A 32 -0.49 7.96 -8.32
N THR A 33 -1.48 7.43 -7.63
CA THR A 33 -2.19 8.16 -6.55
C THR A 33 -1.24 8.51 -5.41
N LEU A 34 -0.43 7.56 -4.94
CA LEU A 34 0.56 7.80 -3.89
C LEU A 34 1.59 8.87 -4.30
N LYS A 35 2.08 8.83 -5.54
CA LYS A 35 2.93 9.90 -6.07
C LYS A 35 2.23 11.25 -6.14
N LYS A 36 0.96 11.29 -6.56
CA LYS A 36 0.17 12.54 -6.62
C LYS A 36 -0.07 13.16 -5.23
N LEU A 37 -0.14 12.31 -4.20
CA LEU A 37 -0.22 12.74 -2.80
C LEU A 37 1.14 13.22 -2.24
N GLY A 38 2.23 13.15 -3.01
CA GLY A 38 3.56 13.59 -2.61
C GLY A 38 4.46 12.49 -2.05
N TYR A 39 4.00 11.22 -2.02
CA TYR A 39 4.81 10.12 -1.53
C TYR A 39 5.78 9.61 -2.58
N GLN A 40 7.04 9.47 -2.18
CA GLN A 40 8.10 8.97 -3.03
C GLN A 40 8.23 7.45 -2.91
N PRO A 41 8.40 6.71 -4.02
CA PRO A 41 8.65 5.28 -3.96
C PRO A 41 10.06 5.04 -3.40
N LEU A 42 10.18 4.26 -2.33
CA LEU A 42 11.47 3.85 -1.76
C LEU A 42 12.17 2.84 -2.65
N ARG A 43 11.41 1.93 -3.26
CA ARG A 43 11.94 0.87 -4.13
C ARG A 43 10.99 0.58 -5.27
N ARG A 44 11.56 0.12 -6.38
CA ARG A 44 10.84 -0.43 -7.52
C ARG A 44 11.50 -1.73 -7.93
N LYS A 45 10.74 -2.82 -8.01
CA LYS A 45 11.23 -4.16 -8.37
C LYS A 45 10.09 -4.90 -9.07
N ASP A 46 10.39 -5.51 -10.21
CA ASP A 46 9.46 -6.36 -10.98
C ASP A 46 8.09 -5.72 -11.25
N GLY A 47 8.07 -4.40 -11.51
CA GLY A 47 6.82 -3.66 -11.79
C GLY A 47 6.06 -3.19 -10.55
N ALA A 48 6.47 -3.60 -9.35
CA ALA A 48 5.89 -3.14 -8.10
C ALA A 48 6.64 -1.96 -7.48
N TRP A 49 5.91 -1.18 -6.67
CA TRP A 49 6.39 0.00 -5.96
C TRP A 49 6.23 -0.15 -4.46
N TRP A 50 7.27 0.23 -3.73
CA TRP A 50 7.26 0.34 -2.28
C TRP A 50 7.19 1.80 -1.89
N PHE A 51 6.27 2.15 -1.00
CA PHE A 51 6.14 3.47 -0.41
C PHE A 51 6.22 3.35 1.11
N LYS A 52 6.72 4.41 1.76
CA LYS A 52 6.68 4.54 3.21
C LYS A 52 5.84 5.77 3.49
N ILE A 53 4.70 5.57 4.13
CA ILE A 53 3.75 6.64 4.41
C ILE A 53 3.41 6.64 5.91
N PRO A 54 3.10 7.80 6.51
CA PRO A 54 2.59 7.83 7.88
C PRO A 54 1.27 7.09 7.95
N VAL A 55 1.05 6.31 9.03
CA VAL A 55 -0.24 5.62 9.25
C VAL A 55 -1.37 6.64 9.35
N ASP A 56 -1.13 7.80 9.96
CA ASP A 56 -2.10 8.90 10.06
C ASP A 56 -2.53 9.47 8.71
N ALA A 57 -1.65 9.42 7.71
CA ALA A 57 -1.96 9.88 6.36
C ALA A 57 -2.61 8.79 5.50
N MET A 58 -2.68 7.56 6.04
CA MET A 58 -3.33 6.42 5.43
C MET A 58 -4.79 6.36 5.91
N SER A 59 -5.60 7.34 5.49
CA SER A 59 -7.07 7.31 5.67
C SER A 59 -7.74 6.29 4.74
N PHE A 60 -7.14 5.11 4.56
CA PHE A 60 -7.79 4.01 3.87
C PHE A 60 -8.85 3.42 4.81
N GLN A 61 -10.12 3.77 4.56
CA GLN A 61 -11.29 2.99 4.99
C GLN A 61 -11.30 1.62 4.29
N GLY A 62 -10.21 0.85 4.39
CA GLY A 62 -10.30 -0.58 4.21
C GLY A 62 -11.05 -1.10 5.44
N LYS A 63 -12.13 -1.86 5.24
CA LYS A 63 -12.75 -2.58 6.36
C LYS A 63 -11.62 -3.33 7.07
N LYS A 64 -11.34 -2.93 8.31
CA LYS A 64 -10.52 -3.72 9.24
C LYS A 64 -11.31 -5.01 9.45
N ASP A 65 -11.09 -6.00 8.61
CA ASP A 65 -11.46 -7.37 8.92
C ASP A 65 -10.45 -7.83 9.97
N SER A 66 -10.66 -7.34 11.20
CA SER A 66 -10.08 -7.95 12.39
C SER A 66 -10.71 -9.34 12.47
N GLN A 67 -10.08 -10.32 11.85
CA GLN A 67 -10.35 -11.71 12.15
C GLN A 67 -9.92 -11.96 13.59
N THR A 68 -10.84 -11.69 14.52
CA THR A 68 -10.81 -12.26 15.85
C THR A 68 -11.03 -13.75 15.66
N ILE A 69 -9.95 -14.52 15.67
CA ILE A 69 -10.01 -15.97 15.81
C ILE A 69 -10.36 -16.20 17.28
N CYS A 70 -11.62 -16.56 17.54
CA CYS A 70 -12.11 -16.99 18.84
C CYS A 70 -11.49 -18.32 19.27
#